data_AF-A0AB35Y200-F1
#
_entry.id   AF-A0AB35Y200-F1
#
_cell.length_a   1.000
_cell.length_b   1.000
_cell.length_c   1.000
_cell.angle_alpha   90.00
_cell.angle_beta   90.00
_cell.angle_gamma   90.00
#
_symmetry.space_group_name_H-M   'P 1'
#
loop_
_entity.id
_entity.type
_entity.pdbx_description
1 polymer ?
#
loop_
_entity_poly.entity_id
_entity_poly.type
_entity_poly.pdbx_seq_one_letter_code
_entity_poly.pdbx_strand_id
1 'polypeptide(L)'
;MANPDSSKRNFFSGDGSKELNSIPYSEAVSRMENSVAELCAQLDHSAEDGMNIDAWITLLEKYIAENSNRLYYSTISNYVFQMDELRFSDFLSNLGKVVDYADHTYHGSKDAKKKNLHRTIIKFYDHANLAHQQQVTFSNKRETLREDVKNEVNTMLEPKVSEINKEMTSQLVGLISIFTALSFIVFGGISSLENMVASLQGTLKDQQSVLPVLILAVAWAFCMMNLLFGFMYFVIRITHLSKPEDKNAKNAIQRYPIVFLCDYILIALFVLFGGMWFAKKNGVGKNIFDYLTEQNRSTWTFWGFVVLFIAVFAFAGWRLWRWYSPKAEQPKAKGTTEKESGKEKKKA
;
A
#
# COMPACT_ATOMS: atom_id res chain seq x y z
N MET A 1 -29.01 30.42 18.53
CA MET A 1 -29.41 31.77 18.99
C MET A 1 -29.29 32.73 17.81
N ALA A 2 -30.39 33.45 17.51
CA ALA A 2 -30.60 34.60 16.59
C ALA A 2 -30.13 34.43 15.12
N ASN A 3 -31.01 34.18 14.13
CA ASN A 3 -32.14 34.96 13.55
C ASN A 3 -31.69 36.13 12.64
N PRO A 4 -31.98 36.08 11.32
CA PRO A 4 -31.70 37.17 10.40
C PRO A 4 -32.79 38.25 10.39
N ASP A 5 -32.33 39.47 10.10
CA ASP A 5 -33.05 40.70 10.30
C ASP A 5 -34.15 40.96 9.26
N SER A 6 -35.24 41.51 9.77
CA SER A 6 -36.43 41.92 9.06
C SER A 6 -36.35 43.40 8.70
N SER A 7 -36.64 43.75 7.46
CA SER A 7 -36.93 45.15 7.09
C SER A 7 -38.08 45.19 6.09
N LYS A 8 -39.28 45.41 6.64
CA LYS A 8 -40.49 45.85 5.93
C LYS A 8 -40.33 47.29 5.42
N ARG A 9 -40.92 47.62 4.27
CA ARG A 9 -42.02 48.62 4.21
C ARG A 9 -42.74 48.69 2.87
N ASN A 10 -44.07 48.72 2.99
CA ASN A 10 -45.12 48.82 1.98
C ASN A 10 -45.11 50.16 1.23
N PHE A 11 -45.61 50.20 -0.02
CA PHE A 11 -46.57 51.24 -0.42
C PHE A 11 -47.35 50.93 -1.72
N PHE A 12 -48.62 51.36 -1.72
CA PHE A 12 -49.63 51.44 -2.77
C PHE A 12 -50.60 50.27 -3.04
N SER A 13 -51.85 50.51 -2.66
CA SER A 13 -53.09 49.90 -3.14
C SER A 13 -53.84 50.86 -4.07
N GLY A 14 -54.60 50.30 -5.01
CA GLY A 14 -55.58 50.94 -5.90
C GLY A 14 -55.37 50.45 -7.35
N ASP A 15 -56.34 50.07 -8.17
CA ASP A 15 -57.81 49.96 -8.11
C ASP A 15 -58.21 49.14 -9.39
N GLY A 16 -59.36 48.46 -9.38
CA GLY A 16 -60.16 48.15 -10.59
C GLY A 16 -59.67 47.17 -11.67
N SER A 17 -60.16 45.92 -11.58
CA SER A 17 -60.61 45.04 -12.68
C SER A 17 -59.65 44.68 -13.84
N LYS A 18 -59.11 43.46 -13.78
CA LYS A 18 -59.44 42.32 -14.68
C LYS A 18 -58.71 41.09 -14.12
N GLU A 19 -59.47 40.09 -13.66
CA GLU A 19 -58.91 38.78 -13.32
C GLU A 19 -58.24 38.20 -14.56
N LEU A 20 -56.91 38.29 -14.61
CA LEU A 20 -56.10 37.43 -15.43
C LEU A 20 -55.73 36.25 -14.52
N ASN A 21 -56.32 35.08 -14.77
CA ASN A 21 -55.97 33.83 -14.09
C ASN A 21 -54.47 33.54 -14.30
N SER A 22 -53.61 34.09 -13.45
CA SER A 22 -52.18 33.85 -13.49
C SER A 22 -51.92 32.47 -12.89
N ILE A 23 -51.79 31.47 -13.75
CA ILE A 23 -51.35 30.14 -13.38
C ILE A 23 -49.96 30.27 -12.72
N PRO A 24 -49.73 29.68 -11.53
CA PRO A 24 -48.43 29.72 -10.87
C PRO A 24 -47.32 29.24 -11.82
N TYR A 25 -46.17 29.92 -11.84
CA TYR A 25 -45.04 29.64 -12.76
C TYR A 25 -44.64 28.15 -12.79
N SER A 26 -44.67 27.48 -11.64
CA SER A 26 -44.39 26.04 -11.53
C SER A 26 -45.38 25.16 -12.29
N GLU A 27 -46.67 25.51 -12.27
CA GLU A 27 -47.72 24.72 -12.90
C GLU A 27 -47.71 24.90 -14.43
N ALA A 28 -47.42 26.12 -14.90
CA ALA A 28 -47.23 26.38 -16.33
C ALA A 28 -46.07 25.56 -16.91
N VAL A 29 -44.94 25.50 -16.22
CA VAL A 29 -43.76 24.71 -16.62
C VAL A 29 -44.07 23.21 -16.61
N SER A 30 -44.68 22.67 -15.56
CA SER A 30 -45.00 21.23 -15.49
C SER A 30 -45.99 20.80 -16.58
N ARG A 31 -46.96 21.65 -16.95
CA ARG A 31 -47.84 21.35 -18.09
C ARG A 31 -47.08 21.31 -19.41
N MET A 32 -46.17 22.27 -19.65
CA MET A 32 -45.32 22.25 -20.83
C MET A 32 -44.45 20.99 -20.89
N GLU A 33 -43.88 20.58 -19.76
CA GLU A 33 -43.10 19.35 -19.65
C GLU A 33 -43.94 18.12 -19.98
N ASN A 34 -45.14 18.00 -19.40
CA ASN A 34 -46.03 16.86 -19.65
C ASN A 34 -46.50 16.78 -21.11
N SER A 35 -46.86 17.92 -21.72
CA SER A 35 -47.27 17.93 -23.13
C SER A 35 -46.15 17.55 -24.09
N VAL A 36 -44.91 18.00 -23.82
CA VAL A 36 -43.75 17.58 -24.62
C VAL A 36 -43.42 16.10 -24.38
N ALA A 37 -43.56 15.61 -23.15
CA ALA A 37 -43.37 14.20 -22.85
C ALA A 37 -44.40 13.32 -23.57
N GLU A 38 -45.66 13.76 -23.68
CA GLU A 38 -46.69 13.08 -24.45
C GLU A 38 -46.36 13.04 -25.95
N LEU A 39 -45.86 14.15 -26.51
CA LEU A 39 -45.37 14.19 -27.89
C LEU A 39 -44.20 13.22 -28.11
N CYS A 40 -43.27 13.11 -27.16
CA CYS A 40 -42.19 12.13 -27.21
C CYS A 40 -42.71 10.69 -27.11
N ALA A 41 -43.67 10.43 -26.22
CA ALA A 41 -44.24 9.10 -26.00
C ALA A 41 -44.99 8.59 -27.23
N GLN A 42 -45.67 9.46 -27.97
CA GLN A 42 -46.32 9.10 -29.23
C GLN A 42 -45.32 8.74 -30.35
N LEU A 43 -44.05 9.14 -30.24
CA LEU A 43 -43.00 8.78 -31.19
C LEU A 43 -42.23 7.52 -30.77
N ASP A 44 -42.28 7.16 -29.48
CA ASP A 44 -41.55 6.05 -28.85
C ASP A 44 -42.31 4.73 -28.97
N HIS A 45 -42.42 4.26 -30.21
CA HIS A 45 -42.94 2.93 -30.55
C HIS A 45 -42.14 2.35 -31.71
N SER A 46 -42.25 1.03 -31.94
CA SER A 46 -41.57 0.39 -33.06
C SER A 46 -41.96 1.06 -34.38
N ALA A 47 -41.00 1.26 -35.28
CA ALA A 47 -41.25 1.87 -36.59
C ALA A 47 -42.25 1.07 -37.45
N GLU A 48 -42.46 -0.22 -37.12
CA GLU A 48 -43.38 -1.16 -37.78
C GLU A 48 -44.85 -0.99 -37.35
N ASP A 49 -45.10 -0.49 -36.14
CA ASP A 49 -46.45 -0.44 -35.55
C ASP A 49 -47.35 0.64 -36.18
N GLY A 50 -46.79 1.48 -37.05
CA GLY A 50 -47.51 2.54 -37.75
C GLY A 50 -47.85 3.72 -36.85
N MET A 51 -47.39 4.92 -37.21
CA MET A 51 -47.65 6.14 -36.46
C MET A 51 -48.85 6.90 -37.03
N ASN A 52 -49.75 7.39 -36.18
CA ASN A 52 -50.77 8.34 -36.59
C ASN A 52 -50.20 9.77 -36.66
N ILE A 53 -49.69 10.12 -37.84
CA ILE A 53 -49.04 11.42 -38.11
C ILE A 53 -50.00 12.59 -37.85
N ASP A 54 -51.26 12.48 -38.28
CA ASP A 54 -52.25 13.56 -38.12
C ASP A 54 -52.59 13.79 -36.64
N ALA A 55 -52.68 12.73 -35.84
CA ALA A 55 -52.90 12.84 -34.40
C ALA A 55 -51.72 13.54 -33.70
N TRP A 56 -50.49 13.20 -34.06
CA TRP A 56 -49.30 13.83 -33.50
C TRP A 56 -49.21 15.31 -33.89
N ILE A 57 -49.46 15.65 -35.15
CA ILE A 57 -49.48 17.03 -35.63
C ILE A 57 -50.56 17.84 -34.92
N THR A 58 -51.76 17.29 -34.73
CA THR A 58 -52.84 17.94 -34.00
C THR A 58 -52.45 18.22 -32.55
N LEU A 59 -51.76 17.28 -31.90
CA LEU A 59 -51.25 17.46 -30.54
C LEU A 59 -50.18 18.57 -30.49
N LEU A 60 -49.28 18.61 -31.47
CA LEU A 60 -48.26 19.66 -31.58
C LEU A 60 -48.89 21.03 -31.85
N GLU A 61 -49.88 21.12 -32.74
CA GLU A 61 -50.60 22.37 -33.02
C GLU A 61 -51.28 22.92 -31.76
N LYS A 62 -51.92 22.05 -30.98
CA LYS A 62 -52.51 22.39 -29.68
C LYS A 62 -51.44 22.93 -28.72
N TYR A 63 -50.32 22.22 -28.59
CA TYR A 63 -49.20 22.64 -27.75
C TYR A 63 -48.65 24.03 -28.14
N ILE A 64 -48.45 24.24 -29.44
CA ILE A 64 -47.92 25.50 -30.00
C ILE A 64 -48.85 26.67 -29.68
N ALA A 65 -50.16 26.46 -29.85
CA ALA A 65 -51.19 27.47 -29.56
C ALA A 65 -51.24 27.86 -28.08
N GLU A 66 -51.07 26.89 -27.18
CA GLU A 66 -51.11 27.10 -25.73
C GLU A 66 -49.82 27.74 -25.18
N ASN A 67 -48.67 27.51 -25.83
CA ASN A 67 -47.34 27.83 -25.27
C ASN A 67 -46.52 28.83 -26.11
N SER A 68 -47.18 29.64 -26.95
CA SER A 68 -46.53 30.71 -27.73
C SER A 68 -45.35 30.24 -28.58
N ASN A 69 -45.44 29.05 -29.18
CA ASN A 69 -44.41 28.44 -30.03
C ASN A 69 -43.08 28.08 -29.34
N ARG A 70 -43.01 28.10 -28.00
CA ARG A 70 -41.79 27.74 -27.25
C ARG A 70 -41.75 26.23 -27.02
N LEU A 71 -40.76 25.55 -27.59
CA LEU A 71 -40.47 24.14 -27.30
C LEU A 71 -39.67 23.98 -26.00
N TYR A 72 -40.03 22.99 -25.19
CA TYR A 72 -39.36 22.68 -23.95
C TYR A 72 -38.28 21.60 -24.14
N TYR A 73 -37.12 22.04 -24.60
CA TYR A 73 -35.99 21.22 -25.03
C TYR A 73 -35.43 20.27 -23.97
N SER A 74 -35.47 20.64 -22.69
CA SER A 74 -34.98 19.78 -21.59
C SER A 74 -35.77 18.48 -21.47
N THR A 75 -37.09 18.51 -21.71
CA THR A 75 -37.90 17.28 -21.70
C THR A 75 -37.51 16.36 -22.85
N ILE A 76 -37.31 16.92 -24.06
CA ILE A 76 -36.87 16.15 -25.23
C ILE A 76 -35.51 15.51 -24.94
N SER A 77 -34.55 16.29 -24.43
CA SER A 77 -33.21 15.77 -24.09
C SER A 77 -33.28 14.69 -23.02
N ASN A 78 -34.06 14.87 -21.94
CA ASN A 78 -34.20 13.86 -20.90
C ASN A 78 -34.81 12.56 -21.43
N TYR A 79 -35.79 12.67 -22.34
CA TYR A 79 -36.41 11.51 -22.96
C TYR A 79 -35.40 10.75 -23.85
N VAL A 80 -34.69 11.48 -24.72
CA VAL A 80 -33.66 10.92 -25.61
C VAL A 80 -32.50 10.30 -24.82
N PHE A 81 -32.04 10.93 -23.73
CA PHE A 81 -30.94 10.42 -22.90
C PHE A 81 -31.25 9.08 -22.21
N GLN A 82 -32.52 8.70 -22.11
CA GLN A 82 -32.97 7.43 -21.53
C GLN A 82 -33.20 6.34 -22.57
N MET A 83 -33.08 6.66 -23.87
CA MET A 83 -33.18 5.70 -24.96
C MET A 83 -31.84 5.00 -25.19
N ASP A 84 -31.93 3.75 -25.65
CA ASP A 84 -30.81 3.06 -26.28
C ASP A 84 -30.80 3.36 -27.80
N GLU A 85 -29.74 2.92 -28.49
CA GLU A 85 -29.55 3.17 -29.93
C GLU A 85 -30.72 2.66 -30.78
N LEU A 86 -31.28 1.50 -30.42
CA LEU A 86 -32.40 0.90 -31.16
C LEU A 86 -33.69 1.72 -30.99
N ARG A 87 -34.06 2.06 -29.75
CA ARG A 87 -35.25 2.88 -29.49
C ARG A 87 -35.11 4.28 -30.08
N PHE A 88 -33.92 4.87 -30.04
CA PHE A 88 -33.69 6.18 -30.66
C PHE A 88 -33.82 6.09 -32.19
N SER A 89 -33.34 5.03 -32.82
CA SER A 89 -33.51 4.80 -34.26
C SER A 89 -34.99 4.72 -34.66
N ASP A 90 -35.80 3.98 -33.90
CA ASP A 90 -37.25 3.89 -34.14
C ASP A 90 -37.96 5.23 -33.92
N PHE A 91 -37.64 5.90 -32.82
CA PHE A 91 -38.12 7.26 -32.51
C PHE A 91 -37.80 8.26 -33.62
N LEU A 92 -36.55 8.25 -34.11
CA LEU A 92 -36.09 9.16 -35.15
C LEU A 92 -36.72 8.82 -36.50
N SER A 93 -36.94 7.54 -36.81
CA SER A 93 -37.64 7.09 -38.00
C SER A 93 -39.09 7.58 -38.02
N ASN A 94 -39.81 7.45 -36.90
CA ASN A 94 -41.17 7.95 -36.76
C ASN A 94 -41.22 9.48 -36.87
N LEU A 95 -40.29 10.19 -36.23
CA LEU A 95 -40.18 11.64 -36.34
C LEU A 95 -39.82 12.07 -37.77
N GLY A 96 -39.01 11.28 -38.48
CA GLY A 96 -38.69 11.46 -39.89
C GLY A 96 -39.93 11.42 -40.79
N LYS A 97 -40.83 10.44 -40.56
CA LYS A 97 -42.12 10.38 -41.27
C LYS A 97 -42.96 11.66 -41.07
N VAL A 98 -42.94 12.22 -39.86
CA VAL A 98 -43.62 13.48 -39.54
C VAL A 98 -42.97 14.67 -40.26
N VAL A 99 -41.63 14.71 -40.27
CA VAL A 99 -40.86 15.73 -41.01
C VAL A 99 -41.18 15.67 -42.50
N ASP A 100 -41.17 14.48 -43.10
CA ASP A 100 -41.47 14.27 -44.52
C ASP A 100 -42.88 14.72 -44.87
N TYR A 101 -43.88 14.35 -44.05
CA TYR A 101 -45.25 14.83 -44.22
C TYR A 101 -45.34 16.35 -44.13
N ALA A 102 -44.65 16.95 -43.15
CA ALA A 102 -44.65 18.40 -42.94
C ALA A 102 -43.97 19.15 -44.08
N ASP A 103 -42.94 18.57 -44.71
CA ASP A 103 -42.28 19.14 -45.87
C ASP A 103 -43.20 19.10 -47.10
N HIS A 104 -43.83 17.97 -47.39
CA HIS A 104 -44.77 17.86 -48.52
C HIS A 104 -46.00 18.76 -48.38
N THR A 105 -46.50 18.95 -47.14
CA THR A 105 -47.80 19.61 -46.90
C THR A 105 -47.68 21.10 -46.58
N TYR A 106 -46.60 21.51 -45.91
CA TYR A 106 -46.48 22.86 -45.36
C TYR A 106 -45.31 23.67 -45.91
N HIS A 107 -44.35 23.03 -46.59
CA HIS A 107 -43.22 23.72 -47.19
C HIS A 107 -43.70 24.69 -48.28
N GLY A 108 -43.17 25.92 -48.28
CA GLY A 108 -43.59 26.98 -49.21
C GLY A 108 -45.00 27.56 -48.98
N SER A 109 -45.72 27.13 -47.94
CA SER A 109 -47.04 27.68 -47.61
C SER A 109 -46.98 29.18 -47.26
N LYS A 110 -47.94 29.96 -47.78
CA LYS A 110 -48.12 31.38 -47.44
C LYS A 110 -48.83 31.58 -46.10
N ASP A 111 -49.39 30.52 -45.52
CA ASP A 111 -50.04 30.56 -44.21
C ASP A 111 -48.99 30.57 -43.10
N ALA A 112 -48.99 31.65 -42.30
CA ALA A 112 -48.08 31.84 -41.19
C ALA A 112 -48.18 30.73 -40.14
N LYS A 113 -49.37 30.15 -39.91
CA LYS A 113 -49.56 29.05 -38.95
C LYS A 113 -48.87 27.78 -39.42
N LYS A 114 -49.12 27.37 -40.66
CA LYS A 114 -48.50 26.19 -41.29
C LYS A 114 -46.98 26.31 -41.37
N LYS A 115 -46.47 27.50 -41.71
CA LYS A 115 -45.02 27.77 -41.73
C LYS A 115 -44.38 27.65 -40.34
N ASN A 116 -45.06 28.13 -39.31
CA ASN A 116 -44.59 28.05 -37.94
C ASN A 116 -44.63 26.61 -37.39
N LEU A 117 -45.68 25.85 -37.73
CA LEU A 117 -45.78 24.43 -37.41
C LEU A 117 -44.62 23.65 -38.04
N HIS A 118 -44.41 23.79 -39.36
CA HIS A 118 -43.29 23.17 -40.06
C HIS A 118 -41.94 23.50 -39.40
N ARG A 119 -41.68 24.79 -39.11
CA ARG A 119 -40.46 25.20 -38.40
C ARG A 119 -40.32 24.55 -37.02
N THR A 120 -41.42 24.33 -36.31
CA THR A 120 -41.40 23.73 -34.96
C THR A 120 -41.12 22.23 -35.04
N ILE A 121 -41.65 21.54 -36.05
CA ILE A 121 -41.35 20.13 -36.33
C ILE A 121 -39.85 19.95 -36.61
N ILE A 122 -39.28 20.77 -37.50
CA ILE A 122 -37.83 20.74 -37.78
C ILE A 122 -37.01 21.00 -36.52
N LYS A 123 -37.38 22.00 -35.71
CA LYS A 123 -36.70 22.28 -34.43
C LYS A 123 -36.76 21.11 -33.45
N PHE A 124 -37.86 20.35 -33.44
CA PHE A 124 -37.99 19.17 -32.59
C PHE A 124 -37.05 18.06 -33.07
N TYR A 125 -37.03 17.81 -34.39
CA TYR A 125 -36.12 16.86 -35.03
C TYR A 125 -34.65 17.18 -34.79
N ASP A 126 -34.23 18.42 -35.05
CA ASP A 126 -32.85 18.86 -34.83
C ASP A 126 -32.45 18.71 -33.36
N HIS A 127 -33.33 19.06 -32.43
CA HIS A 127 -33.04 18.98 -31.01
C HIS A 127 -32.95 17.53 -30.50
N ALA A 128 -33.79 16.64 -31.00
CA ALA A 128 -33.71 15.21 -30.67
C ALA A 128 -32.38 14.60 -31.15
N ASN A 129 -31.96 14.89 -32.38
CA ASN A 129 -30.66 14.47 -32.92
C ASN A 129 -29.48 15.04 -32.13
N LEU A 130 -29.52 16.34 -31.82
CA LEU A 130 -28.48 16.99 -31.03
C LEU A 130 -28.38 16.36 -29.63
N ALA A 131 -29.51 16.10 -28.98
CA ALA A 131 -29.54 15.44 -27.68
C ALA A 131 -28.91 14.04 -27.75
N HIS A 132 -29.27 13.23 -28.74
CA HIS A 132 -28.68 11.91 -28.89
C HIS A 132 -27.16 11.98 -29.11
N GLN A 133 -26.68 12.88 -29.96
CA GLN A 133 -25.25 13.08 -30.17
C GLN A 133 -24.50 13.50 -28.89
N GLN A 134 -25.13 14.34 -28.06
CA GLN A 134 -24.60 14.72 -26.74
C GLN A 134 -24.51 13.52 -25.79
N GLN A 135 -25.55 12.68 -25.74
CA GLN A 135 -25.60 11.47 -24.93
C GLN A 135 -24.48 10.48 -25.32
N VAL A 136 -24.33 10.20 -26.62
CA VAL A 136 -23.30 9.30 -27.15
C VAL A 136 -21.91 9.82 -26.82
N THR A 137 -21.67 11.11 -27.07
CA THR A 137 -20.37 11.75 -26.77
C THR A 137 -20.04 11.69 -25.28
N PHE A 138 -21.01 11.96 -24.41
CA PHE A 138 -20.81 11.90 -22.97
C PHE A 138 -20.57 10.46 -22.47
N SER A 139 -21.32 9.50 -23.02
CA SER A 139 -21.17 8.08 -22.67
C SER A 139 -19.79 7.55 -23.05
N ASN A 140 -19.31 7.87 -24.25
CA ASN A 140 -17.96 7.50 -24.71
C ASN A 140 -16.87 8.14 -23.84
N LYS A 141 -17.01 9.42 -23.48
CA LYS A 141 -16.08 10.10 -22.57
C LYS A 141 -16.07 9.49 -21.17
N ARG A 142 -17.23 9.05 -20.68
CA ARG A 142 -17.34 8.39 -19.37
C ARG A 142 -16.68 7.01 -19.38
N GLU A 143 -16.85 6.25 -20.46
CA GLU A 143 -16.23 4.92 -20.58
C GLU A 143 -14.71 5.02 -20.70
N THR A 144 -14.21 5.94 -21.52
CA THR A 144 -12.77 6.22 -21.63
C THR A 144 -12.18 6.64 -20.29
N LEU A 145 -12.83 7.56 -19.57
CA LEU A 145 -12.40 7.97 -18.23
C LEU A 145 -12.40 6.78 -17.23
N ARG A 146 -13.39 5.89 -17.32
CA ARG A 146 -13.47 4.69 -16.46
C ARG A 146 -12.30 3.74 -16.73
N GLU A 147 -11.98 3.50 -18.00
CA GLU A 147 -10.84 2.66 -18.38
C GLU A 147 -9.50 3.31 -18.01
N ASP A 148 -9.35 4.63 -18.16
CA ASP A 148 -8.15 5.35 -17.71
C ASP A 148 -7.91 5.21 -16.21
N VAL A 149 -8.96 5.41 -15.39
CA VAL A 149 -8.90 5.23 -13.94
C VAL A 149 -8.54 3.78 -13.57
N LYS A 150 -9.17 2.80 -14.22
CA LYS A 150 -8.88 1.38 -13.99
C LYS A 150 -7.44 1.03 -14.34
N ASN A 151 -6.94 1.56 -15.45
CA ASN A 151 -5.56 1.35 -15.88
C ASN A 151 -4.56 2.00 -14.90
N GLU A 152 -4.84 3.21 -14.41
CA GLU A 152 -4.00 3.89 -13.42
C GLU A 152 -3.99 3.12 -12.08
N VAL A 153 -5.15 2.64 -11.62
CA VAL A 153 -5.25 1.79 -10.42
C VAL A 153 -4.44 0.51 -10.58
N ASN A 154 -4.59 -0.22 -11.69
CA ASN A 154 -3.82 -1.44 -11.93
C ASN A 154 -2.31 -1.16 -12.05
N THR A 155 -1.92 -0.07 -12.69
CA THR A 155 -0.50 0.26 -12.91
C THR A 155 0.20 0.74 -11.65
N MET A 156 -0.51 1.46 -10.76
CA MET A 156 0.10 2.10 -9.59
C MET A 156 -0.19 1.38 -8.28
N LEU A 157 -1.44 0.93 -8.09
CA LEU A 157 -1.90 0.42 -6.80
C LEU A 157 -1.63 -1.07 -6.65
N GLU A 158 -1.91 -1.87 -7.69
CA GLU A 158 -1.68 -3.32 -7.66
C GLU A 158 -0.21 -3.69 -7.35
N PRO A 159 0.82 -3.10 -8.00
CA PRO A 159 2.20 -3.43 -7.65
C PRO A 159 2.54 -3.00 -6.22
N LYS A 160 2.09 -1.83 -5.76
CA LYS A 160 2.33 -1.37 -4.38
C LYS A 160 1.69 -2.27 -3.34
N VAL A 161 0.45 -2.70 -3.57
CA VAL A 161 -0.24 -3.65 -2.68
C VAL A 161 0.49 -5.00 -2.68
N SER A 162 0.95 -5.48 -3.83
CA SER A 162 1.72 -6.72 -3.92
C SER A 162 3.07 -6.64 -3.19
N GLU A 163 3.75 -5.50 -3.26
CA GLU A 163 5.02 -5.23 -2.59
C GLU A 163 4.83 -5.18 -1.07
N ILE A 164 3.81 -4.45 -0.60
CA ILE A 164 3.44 -4.39 0.82
C ILE A 164 3.08 -5.79 1.33
N ASN A 165 2.27 -6.56 0.60
CA ASN A 165 1.91 -7.93 1.00
C ASN A 165 3.14 -8.84 1.07
N LYS A 166 4.08 -8.71 0.11
CA LYS A 166 5.34 -9.45 0.12
C LYS A 166 6.19 -9.08 1.33
N GLU A 167 6.30 -7.79 1.66
CA GLU A 167 7.04 -7.31 2.82
C GLU A 167 6.42 -7.83 4.13
N MET A 168 5.10 -7.70 4.29
CA MET A 168 4.38 -8.21 5.47
C MET A 168 4.54 -9.72 5.63
N THR A 169 4.42 -10.47 4.53
CA THR A 169 4.64 -11.92 4.55
C THR A 169 6.07 -12.25 4.96
N SER A 170 7.07 -11.51 4.48
CA SER A 170 8.47 -11.70 4.84
C SER A 170 8.73 -11.41 6.33
N GLN A 171 8.15 -10.33 6.86
CA GLN A 171 8.23 -9.99 8.29
C GLN A 171 7.56 -11.05 9.16
N LEU A 172 6.38 -11.56 8.76
CA LEU A 172 5.69 -12.63 9.46
C LEU A 172 6.52 -13.91 9.50
N VAL A 173 7.09 -14.31 8.36
CA VAL A 173 8.01 -15.46 8.28
C VAL A 173 9.22 -15.23 9.20
N GLY A 174 9.74 -14.00 9.28
CA GLY A 174 10.85 -13.67 10.18
C GLY A 174 10.49 -13.77 11.65
N LEU A 175 9.34 -13.24 12.05
CA LEU A 175 8.83 -13.35 13.42
C LEU A 175 8.65 -14.83 13.83
N ILE A 176 7.98 -15.62 12.99
CA ILE A 176 7.76 -17.05 13.24
C ILE A 176 9.11 -17.76 13.36
N SER A 177 10.05 -17.47 12.45
CA SER A 177 11.37 -18.10 12.47
C SER A 177 12.17 -17.79 13.74
N ILE A 178 12.15 -16.54 14.21
CA ILE A 178 12.80 -16.14 15.48
C ILE A 178 12.14 -16.85 16.66
N PHE A 179 10.81 -16.89 16.69
CA PHE A 179 10.06 -17.57 17.75
C PHE A 179 10.35 -19.08 17.79
N THR A 180 10.41 -19.72 16.62
CA THR A 180 10.80 -21.13 16.49
C THR A 180 12.23 -21.36 16.96
N ALA A 181 13.17 -20.48 16.60
CA ALA A 181 14.56 -20.55 17.10
C ALA A 181 14.58 -20.55 18.63
N LEU A 182 13.96 -19.54 19.24
CA LEU A 182 13.91 -19.36 20.68
C LEU A 182 13.27 -20.55 21.37
N SER A 183 12.20 -21.09 20.82
CA SER A 183 11.53 -22.29 21.34
C SER A 183 12.44 -23.52 21.31
N PHE A 184 13.17 -23.76 20.22
CA PHE A 184 14.12 -24.87 20.14
C PHE A 184 15.30 -24.70 21.09
N ILE A 185 15.80 -23.47 21.27
CA ILE A 185 16.88 -23.19 22.22
C ILE A 185 16.41 -23.39 23.66
N VAL A 186 15.23 -22.89 24.02
CA VAL A 186 14.72 -22.97 25.39
C VAL A 186 14.30 -24.41 25.71
N PHE A 187 13.37 -24.98 24.96
CA PHE A 187 12.82 -26.30 25.27
C PHE A 187 13.76 -27.43 24.85
N GLY A 188 14.28 -27.37 23.62
CA GLY A 188 15.25 -28.34 23.14
C GLY A 188 16.58 -28.23 23.89
N GLY A 189 17.00 -27.00 24.21
CA GLY A 189 18.24 -26.79 24.94
C GLY A 189 18.20 -27.33 26.37
N ILE A 190 17.18 -26.96 27.15
CA ILE A 190 17.01 -27.43 28.53
C ILE A 190 16.89 -28.95 28.56
N SER A 191 16.04 -29.54 27.71
CA SER A 191 15.86 -31.00 27.67
C SER A 191 17.14 -31.75 27.27
N SER A 192 17.89 -31.22 26.30
CA SER A 192 19.16 -31.80 25.89
C SER A 192 20.19 -31.77 27.02
N LEU A 193 20.33 -30.63 27.71
CA LEU A 193 21.24 -30.47 28.84
C LEU A 193 20.85 -31.37 30.00
N GLU A 194 19.56 -31.47 30.34
CA GLU A 194 19.04 -32.33 31.41
C GLU A 194 19.39 -33.80 31.15
N ASN A 195 19.14 -34.30 29.94
CA ASN A 195 19.48 -35.68 29.55
C ASN A 195 20.99 -35.96 29.63
N MET A 196 21.81 -34.98 29.23
CA MET A 196 23.27 -35.07 29.29
C MET A 196 23.80 -35.10 30.73
N VAL A 197 23.26 -34.24 31.60
CA VAL A 197 23.59 -34.20 33.03
C VAL A 197 23.14 -35.48 33.73
N ALA A 198 21.93 -35.98 33.44
CA ALA A 198 21.42 -37.23 33.99
C ALA A 198 22.29 -38.44 33.58
N SER A 199 22.72 -38.50 32.31
CA SER A 199 23.61 -39.55 31.81
C SER A 199 24.97 -39.53 32.52
N LEU A 200 25.54 -38.34 32.73
CA LEU A 200 26.82 -38.19 33.44
C LEU A 200 26.70 -38.43 34.94
N GLN A 201 25.58 -38.05 35.58
CA GLN A 201 25.34 -38.32 36.99
C GLN A 201 25.26 -39.82 37.28
N GLY A 202 24.74 -40.61 36.34
CA GLY A 202 24.77 -42.08 36.40
C GLY A 202 26.19 -42.66 36.41
N THR A 203 27.11 -42.08 35.62
CA THR A 203 28.51 -42.51 35.52
C THR A 203 29.41 -41.96 36.63
N LEU A 204 29.06 -40.80 37.21
CA LEU A 204 29.86 -40.09 38.22
C LEU A 204 29.45 -40.41 39.66
N LYS A 205 28.57 -41.39 39.89
CA LYS A 205 28.13 -41.80 41.24
C LYS A 205 29.30 -42.13 42.19
N ASP A 206 30.46 -42.52 41.65
CA ASP A 206 31.70 -42.83 42.38
C ASP A 206 32.72 -41.67 42.43
N GLN A 207 32.41 -40.49 41.88
CA GLN A 207 33.29 -39.33 41.82
C GLN A 207 32.59 -38.08 42.34
N GLN A 208 32.90 -37.68 43.58
CA GLN A 208 32.35 -36.51 44.27
C GLN A 208 32.91 -35.18 43.72
N SER A 209 32.72 -34.92 42.41
CA SER A 209 33.29 -33.75 41.72
C SER A 209 32.33 -33.20 40.67
N VAL A 210 31.97 -31.91 40.80
CA VAL A 210 31.06 -31.19 39.87
C VAL A 210 31.75 -30.80 38.55
N LEU A 211 33.09 -30.80 38.53
CA LEU A 211 33.92 -30.39 37.39
C LEU A 211 33.57 -31.05 36.03
N PRO A 212 33.32 -32.37 35.92
CA PRO A 212 33.02 -33.00 34.63
C PRO A 212 31.67 -32.55 34.05
N VAL A 213 30.68 -32.34 34.92
CA VAL A 213 29.35 -31.83 34.52
C VAL A 213 29.47 -30.41 33.98
N LEU A 214 30.33 -29.58 34.59
CA LEU A 214 30.59 -28.22 34.16
C LEU A 214 31.33 -28.15 32.81
N ILE A 215 32.31 -29.04 32.58
CA ILE A 215 33.02 -29.15 31.29
C ILE A 215 32.03 -29.52 30.18
N LEU A 216 31.16 -30.50 30.44
CA LEU A 216 30.11 -30.89 29.50
C LEU A 216 29.15 -29.73 29.22
N ALA A 217 28.68 -29.03 30.25
CA ALA A 217 27.76 -27.91 30.10
C ALA A 217 28.37 -26.78 29.24
N VAL A 218 29.67 -26.48 29.40
CA VAL A 218 30.37 -25.49 28.58
C VAL A 218 30.57 -25.97 27.14
N ALA A 219 30.95 -27.24 26.93
CA ALA A 219 31.06 -27.81 25.58
C ALA A 219 29.72 -27.82 24.85
N TRP A 220 28.65 -28.12 25.57
CA TRP A 220 27.28 -28.09 25.07
C TRP A 220 26.84 -26.67 24.73
N ALA A 221 27.07 -25.71 25.62
CA ALA A 221 26.76 -24.29 25.38
C ALA A 221 27.48 -23.76 24.14
N PHE A 222 28.76 -24.14 23.94
CA PHE A 222 29.51 -23.80 22.73
C PHE A 222 28.86 -24.35 21.46
N CYS A 223 28.44 -25.62 21.48
CA CYS A 223 27.73 -26.24 20.35
C CYS A 223 26.40 -25.53 20.06
N MET A 224 25.58 -25.29 21.09
CA MET A 224 24.27 -24.65 20.93
C MET A 224 24.37 -23.21 20.42
N MET A 225 25.35 -22.44 20.90
CA MET A 225 25.56 -21.05 20.44
C MET A 225 25.92 -20.99 18.95
N ASN A 226 26.74 -21.92 18.46
CA ASN A 226 27.10 -22.01 17.05
C ASN A 226 25.92 -22.47 16.17
N LEU A 227 25.12 -23.41 16.66
CA LEU A 227 23.91 -23.87 15.94
C LEU A 227 22.88 -22.74 15.85
N LEU A 228 22.64 -22.01 16.95
CA LEU A 228 21.77 -20.83 16.99
C LEU A 228 22.24 -19.77 15.99
N PHE A 229 23.53 -19.46 15.99
CA PHE A 229 24.09 -18.50 15.05
C PHE A 229 23.88 -18.93 13.59
N GLY A 230 24.14 -20.20 13.27
CA GLY A 230 23.87 -20.75 11.94
C GLY A 230 22.39 -20.66 11.55
N PHE A 231 21.49 -21.05 12.46
CA PHE A 231 20.06 -20.95 12.25
C PHE A 231 19.62 -19.50 12.00
N MET A 232 20.02 -18.57 12.85
CA MET A 232 19.69 -17.15 12.72
C MET A 232 20.27 -16.53 11.44
N TYR A 233 21.46 -16.97 11.02
CA TYR A 233 22.04 -16.59 9.73
C TYR A 233 21.16 -17.03 8.57
N PHE A 234 20.63 -18.26 8.57
CA PHE A 234 19.68 -18.71 7.55
C PHE A 234 18.35 -17.95 7.60
N VAL A 235 17.82 -17.66 8.79
CA VAL A 235 16.58 -16.87 8.95
C VAL A 235 16.74 -15.47 8.35
N ILE A 236 17.83 -14.77 8.64
CA ILE A 236 18.12 -13.45 8.06
C ILE A 236 18.25 -13.52 6.53
N ARG A 237 18.78 -14.63 6.00
CA ARG A 237 18.89 -14.84 4.54
C ARG A 237 17.54 -15.10 3.87
N ILE A 238 16.64 -15.85 4.51
CA ILE A 238 15.30 -16.18 3.99
C ILE A 238 14.37 -14.97 4.05
N THR A 239 14.45 -14.20 5.13
CA THR A 239 13.58 -13.04 5.39
C THR A 239 14.04 -11.77 4.68
N HIS A 240 15.18 -11.83 3.98
CA HIS A 240 15.79 -10.66 3.33
C HIS A 240 15.86 -9.42 4.23
N LEU A 241 15.85 -9.60 5.55
CA LEU A 241 15.96 -8.50 6.50
C LEU A 241 17.23 -7.73 6.15
N SER A 242 17.08 -6.42 5.99
CA SER A 242 18.18 -5.52 5.68
C SER A 242 19.31 -5.82 6.65
N LYS A 243 20.41 -6.38 6.12
CA LYS A 243 21.60 -6.60 6.93
C LYS A 243 21.98 -5.24 7.51
N PRO A 244 22.35 -5.15 8.80
CA PRO A 244 23.16 -4.04 9.25
C PRO A 244 24.48 -4.17 8.48
N GLU A 245 24.55 -3.56 7.30
CA GLU A 245 25.79 -3.41 6.55
C GLU A 245 26.59 -2.34 7.25
N ASP A 246 27.45 -2.77 8.18
CA ASP A 246 28.68 -2.02 8.41
C ASP A 246 29.50 -2.12 7.12
N LYS A 247 29.35 -1.11 6.25
CA LYS A 247 30.03 -0.97 4.95
C LYS A 247 31.57 -1.06 5.03
N ASN A 248 32.13 -1.16 6.23
CA ASN A 248 33.56 -1.18 6.53
C ASN A 248 34.09 -2.51 7.09
N ALA A 249 33.26 -3.56 7.22
CA ALA A 249 33.72 -4.83 7.80
C ALA A 249 34.46 -5.71 6.76
N LYS A 250 35.78 -5.90 6.93
CA LYS A 250 36.61 -6.69 6.00
C LYS A 250 36.65 -8.19 6.33
N ASN A 251 36.36 -8.57 7.58
CA ASN A 251 36.48 -9.94 8.08
C ASN A 251 35.19 -10.43 8.77
N ALA A 252 34.92 -11.74 8.75
CA ALA A 252 33.75 -12.36 9.41
C ALA A 252 33.66 -12.03 10.92
N ILE A 253 34.81 -11.85 11.58
CA ILE A 253 34.94 -11.49 13.00
C ILE A 253 34.40 -10.08 13.28
N GLN A 254 34.60 -9.12 12.37
CA GLN A 254 34.07 -7.76 12.50
C GLN A 254 32.57 -7.70 12.23
N ARG A 255 32.06 -8.65 11.46
CA ARG A 255 30.64 -8.73 11.08
C ARG A 255 29.76 -9.25 12.23
N TYR A 256 30.29 -10.08 13.11
CA TYR A 256 29.55 -10.70 14.22
C TYR A 256 30.34 -10.68 15.54
N PRO A 257 30.74 -9.51 16.05
CA PRO A 257 31.71 -9.40 17.15
C PRO A 257 31.24 -10.07 18.44
N ILE A 258 29.93 -10.04 18.72
CA ILE A 258 29.35 -10.61 19.94
C ILE A 258 29.45 -12.14 19.94
N VAL A 259 29.26 -12.80 18.80
CA VAL A 259 29.29 -14.27 18.70
C VAL A 259 30.71 -14.77 18.95
N PHE A 260 31.69 -14.17 18.28
CA PHE A 260 33.10 -14.52 18.47
C PHE A 260 33.60 -14.22 19.88
N LEU A 261 33.10 -13.17 20.54
CA LEU A 261 33.41 -12.89 21.95
C LEU A 261 32.84 -13.97 22.88
N CYS A 262 31.58 -14.38 22.67
CA CYS A 262 30.95 -15.45 23.44
C CYS A 262 31.68 -16.78 23.27
N ASP A 263 32.00 -17.17 22.03
CA ASP A 263 32.77 -18.40 21.75
C ASP A 263 34.15 -18.37 22.40
N TYR A 264 34.82 -17.22 22.38
CA TYR A 264 36.09 -17.02 23.05
C TYR A 264 36.00 -17.25 24.57
N ILE A 265 34.97 -16.67 25.21
CA ILE A 265 34.73 -16.84 26.65
C ILE A 265 34.42 -18.31 26.98
N LEU A 266 33.61 -18.98 26.16
CA LEU A 266 33.27 -20.40 26.36
C LEU A 266 34.49 -21.30 26.22
N ILE A 267 35.36 -21.07 25.22
CA ILE A 267 36.62 -21.80 25.06
C ILE A 267 37.55 -21.54 26.26
N ALA A 268 37.63 -20.31 26.74
CA ALA A 268 38.42 -19.98 27.93
C ALA A 268 37.95 -20.77 29.16
N LEU A 269 36.64 -20.78 29.43
CA LEU A 269 36.05 -21.55 30.52
C LEU A 269 36.25 -23.05 30.34
N PHE A 270 36.16 -23.56 29.11
CA PHE A 270 36.41 -24.97 28.81
C PHE A 270 37.84 -25.38 29.16
N VAL A 271 38.84 -24.57 28.77
CA VAL A 271 40.25 -24.80 29.09
C VAL A 271 40.49 -24.70 30.60
N LEU A 272 39.85 -23.76 31.28
CA LEU A 272 39.96 -23.58 32.74
C LEU A 272 39.41 -24.82 33.48
N PHE A 273 38.18 -25.23 33.18
CA PHE A 273 37.54 -26.37 33.84
C PHE A 273 38.22 -27.70 33.48
N GLY A 274 38.60 -27.88 32.21
CA GLY A 274 39.39 -29.02 31.75
C GLY A 274 40.75 -29.10 32.43
N GLY A 275 41.44 -27.97 32.56
CA GLY A 275 42.72 -27.87 33.28
C GLY A 275 42.60 -28.21 34.76
N MET A 276 41.57 -27.71 35.45
CA MET A 276 41.30 -28.06 36.85
C MET A 276 40.96 -29.54 37.04
N TRP A 277 40.20 -30.13 36.12
CA TRP A 277 39.89 -31.56 36.17
C TRP A 277 41.12 -32.44 35.90
N PHE A 278 41.95 -32.06 34.92
CA PHE A 278 43.22 -32.73 34.63
C PHE A 278 44.19 -32.68 35.81
N ALA A 279 44.32 -31.51 36.47
CA ALA A 279 45.12 -31.36 37.68
C ALA A 279 44.61 -32.27 38.82
N LYS A 280 43.29 -32.36 39.00
CA LYS A 280 42.67 -33.22 40.01
C LYS A 280 42.86 -34.72 39.74
N LYS A 281 42.74 -35.18 38.49
CA LYS A 281 42.82 -36.60 38.11
C LYS A 281 44.24 -37.14 38.04
N ASN A 282 45.17 -36.38 37.46
CA ASN A 282 46.56 -36.83 37.29
C ASN A 282 47.45 -36.48 38.48
N GLY A 283 46.92 -35.74 39.46
CA GLY A 283 47.72 -35.24 40.57
C GLY A 283 48.91 -34.40 40.11
N VAL A 284 48.83 -33.80 38.91
CA VAL A 284 49.85 -32.87 38.38
C VAL A 284 49.78 -31.65 39.27
N GLY A 285 50.71 -31.60 40.20
CA GLY A 285 50.50 -30.92 41.45
C GLY A 285 51.28 -31.62 42.54
N LYS A 286 50.95 -32.85 42.95
CA LYS A 286 51.51 -33.50 44.16
C LYS A 286 53.03 -33.38 44.34
N ASN A 287 53.86 -33.68 43.34
CA ASN A 287 55.33 -33.53 43.51
C ASN A 287 55.83 -32.08 43.49
N ILE A 288 55.15 -31.17 42.78
CA ILE A 288 55.48 -29.73 42.75
C ILE A 288 54.87 -29.02 43.96
N PHE A 289 53.72 -29.50 44.42
CA PHE A 289 52.96 -29.06 45.58
C PHE A 289 53.74 -29.52 46.80
N ASP A 290 54.05 -30.80 47.02
CA ASP A 290 54.87 -31.25 48.16
C ASP A 290 56.23 -30.52 48.24
N TYR A 291 56.89 -30.29 47.10
CA TYR A 291 58.13 -29.48 47.04
C TYR A 291 57.93 -27.96 47.28
N LEU A 292 56.73 -27.40 47.05
CA LEU A 292 56.39 -26.00 47.33
C LEU A 292 55.56 -25.79 48.61
N THR A 293 54.98 -26.83 49.20
CA THR A 293 54.13 -26.78 50.41
C THR A 293 54.93 -26.98 51.69
N GLU A 294 56.16 -27.50 51.61
CA GLU A 294 57.13 -27.43 52.71
C GLU A 294 57.40 -25.98 53.17
N GLN A 295 57.07 -24.99 52.33
CA GLN A 295 57.30 -23.58 52.59
C GLN A 295 56.03 -22.71 52.47
N ASN A 296 54.89 -23.16 53.01
CA ASN A 296 53.71 -22.33 53.29
C ASN A 296 53.20 -21.44 52.10
N ARG A 297 53.42 -21.87 50.84
CA ARG A 297 53.14 -21.11 49.61
C ARG A 297 52.00 -21.68 48.75
N SER A 298 51.16 -22.53 49.33
CA SER A 298 50.00 -23.15 48.66
C SER A 298 49.01 -22.14 48.05
N THR A 299 48.79 -21.00 48.71
CA THR A 299 47.88 -19.95 48.23
C THR A 299 48.49 -19.12 47.10
N TRP A 300 49.81 -18.85 47.16
CA TRP A 300 50.51 -18.05 46.16
C TRP A 300 50.62 -18.74 44.80
N THR A 301 50.69 -20.07 44.75
CA THR A 301 50.74 -20.83 43.50
C THR A 301 49.40 -20.88 42.77
N PHE A 302 48.30 -21.02 43.52
CA PHE A 302 46.95 -20.91 42.97
C PHE A 302 46.71 -19.53 42.37
N TRP A 303 47.04 -18.46 43.10
CA TRP A 303 46.97 -17.09 42.58
C TRP A 303 47.92 -16.85 41.40
N GLY A 304 49.12 -17.43 41.40
CA GLY A 304 50.05 -17.36 40.28
C GLY A 304 49.52 -18.00 39.00
N PHE A 305 48.90 -19.18 39.09
CA PHE A 305 48.25 -19.84 37.95
C PHE A 305 47.05 -19.03 37.44
N VAL A 306 46.22 -18.51 38.35
CA VAL A 306 45.08 -17.66 37.99
C VAL A 306 45.54 -16.38 37.29
N VAL A 307 46.58 -15.71 37.79
CA VAL A 307 47.14 -14.50 37.17
C VAL A 307 47.76 -14.80 35.81
N LEU A 308 48.47 -15.92 35.65
CA LEU A 308 49.03 -16.34 34.37
C LEU A 308 47.93 -16.69 33.36
N PHE A 309 46.88 -17.38 33.80
CA PHE A 309 45.70 -17.66 32.99
C PHE A 309 45.01 -16.36 32.55
N ILE A 310 44.77 -15.44 33.48
CA ILE A 310 44.21 -14.12 33.18
C ILE A 310 45.12 -13.36 32.22
N ALA A 311 46.45 -13.39 32.38
CA ALA A 311 47.38 -12.70 31.49
C ALA A 311 47.37 -13.28 30.07
N VAL A 312 47.33 -14.61 29.92
CA VAL A 312 47.27 -15.28 28.60
C VAL A 312 45.95 -14.97 27.89
N PHE A 313 44.82 -15.05 28.61
CA PHE A 313 43.50 -14.77 28.04
C PHE A 313 43.23 -13.26 27.89
N ALA A 314 43.83 -12.39 28.70
CA ALA A 314 43.80 -10.94 28.48
C ALA A 314 44.68 -10.56 27.28
N PHE A 315 45.83 -11.21 27.08
CA PHE A 315 46.68 -10.99 25.91
C PHE A 315 46.01 -11.48 24.62
N ALA A 316 45.39 -12.67 24.64
CA ALA A 316 44.63 -13.17 23.50
C ALA A 316 43.37 -12.32 23.24
N GLY A 317 42.69 -11.84 24.28
CA GLY A 317 41.59 -10.88 24.17
C GLY A 317 42.03 -9.53 23.61
N TRP A 318 43.18 -9.01 24.03
CA TRP A 318 43.79 -7.79 23.49
C TRP A 318 44.20 -7.97 22.02
N ARG A 319 44.71 -9.14 21.64
CA ARG A 319 45.02 -9.49 20.25
C ARG A 319 43.75 -9.53 19.39
N LEU A 320 42.67 -10.13 19.88
CA LEU A 320 41.36 -10.11 19.22
C LEU A 320 40.80 -8.68 19.10
N TRP A 321 40.90 -7.88 20.16
CA TRP A 321 40.50 -6.46 20.14
C TRP A 321 41.31 -5.64 19.14
N ARG A 322 42.60 -5.91 19.00
CA ARG A 322 43.48 -5.26 18.02
C ARG A 322 43.10 -5.62 16.58
N TRP A 323 42.52 -6.80 16.36
CA TRP A 323 41.96 -7.22 15.06
C TRP A 323 40.55 -6.66 14.84
N TYR A 324 39.85 -6.31 15.91
CA TYR A 324 38.54 -5.65 15.91
C TYR A 324 38.63 -4.13 15.65
N SER A 325 39.63 -3.44 16.21
CA SER A 325 39.77 -1.99 16.03
C SER A 325 40.04 -1.65 14.55
N PRO A 326 39.19 -0.85 13.89
CA PRO A 326 39.49 -0.37 12.55
C PRO A 326 40.79 0.43 12.63
N LYS A 327 41.73 0.22 11.70
CA LYS A 327 42.85 1.14 11.54
C LYS A 327 42.23 2.53 11.34
N ALA A 328 42.41 3.40 12.33
CA ALA A 328 41.93 4.78 12.29
C ALA A 328 42.35 5.37 10.95
N GLU A 329 41.37 5.86 10.18
CA GLU A 329 41.65 6.66 9.00
C GLU A 329 42.56 7.81 9.42
N GLN A 330 43.69 7.92 8.74
CA GLN A 330 44.57 9.07 8.80
C GLN A 330 43.73 10.34 8.58
N PRO A 331 43.83 11.37 9.44
CA PRO A 331 43.06 12.59 9.25
C PRO A 331 43.52 13.25 7.94
N LYS A 332 42.61 13.40 6.97
CA LYS A 332 42.85 14.19 5.76
C LYS A 332 43.21 15.61 6.18
N ALA A 333 44.41 16.05 5.78
CA ALA A 333 44.89 17.39 6.01
C ALA A 333 43.94 18.44 5.42
N LYS A 334 43.67 19.47 6.22
CA LYS A 334 42.94 20.69 5.90
C LYS A 334 43.53 21.39 4.66
N GLY A 335 42.62 21.79 3.77
CA GLY A 335 42.53 23.12 3.15
C GLY A 335 43.76 23.71 2.46
N THR A 336 43.63 23.94 1.17
CA THR A 336 44.17 25.17 0.56
C THR A 336 43.13 25.74 -0.39
N THR A 337 42.73 26.96 -0.07
CA THR A 337 41.82 27.85 -0.77
C THR A 337 42.36 28.18 -2.17
N GLU A 338 41.44 28.18 -3.14
CA GLU A 338 41.23 29.25 -4.12
C GLU A 338 42.45 29.75 -4.94
N LYS A 339 42.45 29.41 -6.24
CA LYS A 339 42.75 30.37 -7.30
C LYS A 339 41.92 30.05 -8.54
N GLU A 340 40.97 30.94 -8.82
CA GLU A 340 40.42 31.19 -10.15
C GLU A 340 41.54 31.31 -11.19
N SER A 341 41.34 30.67 -12.33
CA SER A 341 41.87 31.11 -13.63
C SER A 341 41.09 30.38 -14.71
N GLY A 342 40.16 31.09 -15.33
CA GLY A 342 39.50 30.64 -16.54
C GLY A 342 40.49 30.35 -17.67
N LYS A 343 40.20 29.32 -18.45
CA LYS A 343 40.45 29.28 -19.90
C LYS A 343 39.68 28.12 -20.53
N GLU A 344 38.52 28.49 -21.05
CA GLU A 344 38.06 28.15 -22.40
C GLU A 344 39.06 27.33 -23.23
N LYS A 345 38.67 26.12 -23.64
CA LYS A 345 39.08 25.55 -24.93
C LYS A 345 38.11 24.47 -25.41
N LYS A 346 37.52 24.80 -26.56
CA LYS A 346 36.83 23.94 -27.54
C LYS A 346 37.66 22.71 -27.98
N LYS A 347 36.93 21.78 -28.60
CA LYS A 347 37.28 20.64 -29.49
C LYS A 347 37.13 19.29 -28.78
N ALA A 348 36.44 18.29 -29.31
CA ALA A 348 35.77 18.11 -30.61
C ALA A 348 34.63 17.10 -30.42
#